data_AF-A0A969BT47-F1
#
_entry.id   AF-A0A969BT47-F1
#
_cell.length_a   1.000
_cell.length_b   1.000
_cell.length_c   1.000
_cell.angle_alpha   90.00
_cell.angle_beta   90.00
_cell.angle_gamma   90.00
#
_symmetry.space_group_name_H-M   'P 1'
#
loop_
_entity.id
_entity.type
_entity.pdbx_description
1 polymer ?
#
loop_
_entity_poly.entity_id
_entity_poly.type
_entity_poly.pdbx_seq_one_letter_code
_entity_poly.pdbx_strand_id
1 'polypeptide(L)'
;ESGEVIDYVGGLADLKNGMLRAIGDPAARFTEDALRLLRAVRFSTVLGFEIEPTTLAAIANCAPLLGKISPERIRDEFAKIITAPRRRTGVELLVETGLMRYIVPEFMKTIGCDQPPEWHPEGDVYIHTCIMLEMLQADVSLELCLAVLLHDIAKPPCQTFDDEAGRIRFNGHDAMGAEMANAILHRLRFPNDVIAAVVPMVARHMQFMNVQQMRTAKLKRFYGRAYFSSGNGAASRGLWFVEWLYG
;
A
#
# COMPACT_ATOMS: atom_id res chain seq x y z
N GLU A 1 -37.57 -17.64 -7.36
CA GLU A 1 -37.46 -17.04 -6.01
C GLU A 1 -38.29 -15.77 -5.96
N SER A 2 -38.95 -15.45 -4.86
CA SER A 2 -39.99 -14.39 -4.74
C SER A 2 -39.48 -12.95 -4.83
N GLY A 3 -38.15 -12.72 -4.82
CA GLY A 3 -37.56 -11.38 -4.89
C GLY A 3 -37.79 -10.52 -3.65
N GLU A 4 -38.34 -11.08 -2.58
CA GLU A 4 -38.61 -10.37 -1.33
C GLU A 4 -37.34 -10.17 -0.51
N VAL A 5 -37.05 -8.92 -0.13
CA VAL A 5 -35.89 -8.56 0.69
C VAL A 5 -36.33 -8.36 2.14
N ILE A 6 -35.72 -9.10 3.05
CA ILE A 6 -35.95 -8.97 4.49
C ILE A 6 -34.80 -8.17 5.11
N ASP A 7 -35.10 -6.99 5.65
CA ASP A 7 -34.11 -6.08 6.25
C ASP A 7 -34.44 -5.81 7.74
N TYR A 8 -33.68 -6.44 8.63
CA TYR A 8 -33.83 -6.25 10.08
C TYR A 8 -32.87 -5.21 10.68
N VAL A 9 -31.94 -4.67 9.88
CA VAL A 9 -30.79 -3.90 10.38
C VAL A 9 -30.63 -2.54 9.69
N GLY A 10 -31.53 -2.20 8.76
CA GLY A 10 -31.43 -0.99 7.95
C GLY A 10 -30.36 -1.09 6.85
N GLY A 11 -30.02 -2.31 6.44
CA GLY A 11 -28.98 -2.57 5.44
C GLY A 11 -29.30 -1.95 4.07
N LEU A 12 -30.58 -1.85 3.70
CA LEU A 12 -30.99 -1.19 2.46
C LEU A 12 -30.70 0.30 2.48
N ALA A 13 -30.90 0.96 3.63
CA ALA A 13 -30.59 2.37 3.79
C ALA A 13 -29.07 2.60 3.76
N ASP A 14 -28.29 1.77 4.46
CA ASP A 14 -26.83 1.85 4.45
C ASP A 14 -26.26 1.56 3.05
N LEU A 15 -26.80 0.58 2.30
CA LEU A 15 -26.43 0.32 0.90
C LEU A 15 -26.71 1.52 -0.01
N LYS A 16 -27.89 2.14 0.14
CA LYS A 16 -28.25 3.34 -0.63
C LYS A 16 -27.33 4.52 -0.32
N ASN A 17 -26.89 4.64 0.93
CA ASN A 17 -26.04 5.73 1.39
C ASN A 17 -24.54 5.44 1.25
N GLY A 18 -24.15 4.24 0.79
CA GLY A 18 -22.74 3.85 0.73
C GLY A 18 -22.07 3.82 2.10
N MET A 19 -22.78 3.31 3.12
CA MET A 19 -22.33 3.28 4.52
C MET A 19 -22.01 1.85 4.96
N LEU A 20 -20.88 1.65 5.63
CA LEU A 20 -20.50 0.41 6.29
C LEU A 20 -20.69 0.56 7.80
N ARG A 21 -21.62 -0.21 8.34
CA ARG A 21 -21.97 -0.22 9.76
C ARG A 21 -21.87 -1.64 10.32
N ALA A 22 -21.28 -1.77 11.50
CA ALA A 22 -21.34 -3.04 12.21
C ALA A 22 -22.77 -3.30 12.73
N ILE A 23 -23.22 -4.56 12.66
CA ILE A 23 -24.50 -4.96 13.23
C ILE A 23 -24.36 -5.08 14.75
N GLY A 24 -25.24 -4.43 15.51
CA GLY A 24 -25.22 -4.44 16.97
C GLY A 24 -24.06 -3.63 17.54
N ASP A 25 -23.44 -4.11 18.62
CA ASP A 25 -22.27 -3.45 19.23
C ASP A 25 -20.97 -3.77 18.44
N PRO A 26 -20.32 -2.77 17.81
CA PRO A 26 -19.11 -2.98 17.02
C PRO A 26 -17.97 -3.66 17.81
N ALA A 27 -17.77 -3.28 19.07
CA ALA A 27 -16.67 -3.81 19.89
C ALA A 27 -16.85 -5.31 20.17
N ALA A 28 -18.05 -5.74 20.52
CA ALA A 28 -18.39 -7.16 20.64
C ALA A 28 -18.17 -7.92 19.32
N ARG A 29 -18.61 -7.35 18.19
CA ARG A 29 -18.43 -7.99 16.87
C ARG A 29 -16.96 -8.17 16.49
N PHE A 30 -16.09 -7.21 16.78
CA PHE A 30 -14.67 -7.32 16.48
C PHE A 30 -13.93 -8.26 17.45
N THR A 31 -14.41 -8.36 18.70
CA THR A 31 -13.85 -9.32 19.67
C THR A 31 -14.12 -10.78 19.27
N GLU A 32 -15.29 -11.07 18.69
CA GLU A 32 -15.63 -12.41 18.19
C GLU A 32 -14.77 -12.85 17.00
N ASP A 33 -14.48 -11.93 16.07
CA ASP A 33 -13.63 -12.21 14.90
C ASP A 33 -12.88 -10.93 14.51
N ALA A 34 -11.64 -10.82 14.97
CA ALA A 34 -10.81 -9.64 14.73
C ALA A 34 -10.44 -9.44 13.26
N LEU A 35 -10.62 -10.45 12.38
CA LEU A 35 -10.43 -10.25 10.94
C LEU A 35 -11.48 -9.28 10.36
N ARG A 36 -12.62 -9.08 11.04
CA ARG A 36 -13.65 -8.10 10.66
C ARG A 36 -13.10 -6.66 10.62
N LEU A 37 -12.06 -6.35 11.38
CA LEU A 37 -11.36 -5.06 11.34
C LEU A 37 -10.82 -4.78 9.94
N LEU A 38 -10.04 -5.71 9.37
CA LEU A 38 -9.50 -5.59 8.02
C LEU A 38 -10.58 -5.70 6.95
N ARG A 39 -11.61 -6.53 7.16
CA ARG A 39 -12.72 -6.65 6.22
C ARG A 39 -13.49 -5.34 6.07
N ALA A 40 -13.70 -4.59 7.17
CA ALA A 40 -14.36 -3.29 7.12
C ALA A 40 -13.56 -2.30 6.25
N VAL A 41 -12.24 -2.20 6.48
CA VAL A 41 -11.34 -1.38 5.65
C VAL A 41 -11.36 -1.85 4.19
N ARG A 42 -11.28 -3.16 3.94
CA ARG A 42 -11.36 -3.71 2.58
C ARG A 42 -12.67 -3.36 1.90
N PHE A 43 -13.81 -3.53 2.55
CA PHE A 43 -15.09 -3.20 1.96
C PHE A 43 -15.21 -1.70 1.67
N SER A 44 -14.74 -0.84 2.59
CA SER A 44 -14.70 0.61 2.35
C SER A 44 -13.86 0.95 1.13
N THR A 45 -12.69 0.31 1.00
CA THR A 45 -11.75 0.52 -0.11
C THR A 45 -12.31 0.01 -1.45
N VAL A 46 -12.89 -1.19 -1.47
CA VAL A 46 -13.37 -1.85 -2.70
C VAL A 46 -14.68 -1.27 -3.18
N LEU A 47 -15.62 -0.98 -2.28
CA LEU A 47 -16.97 -0.49 -2.61
C LEU A 47 -17.03 1.03 -2.67
N GLY A 48 -16.05 1.73 -2.12
CA GLY A 48 -16.08 3.20 -1.98
C GLY A 48 -17.04 3.68 -0.90
N PHE A 49 -17.37 2.82 0.06
CA PHE A 49 -18.31 3.16 1.15
C PHE A 49 -17.57 3.84 2.30
N GLU A 50 -18.25 4.77 2.98
CA GLU A 50 -17.78 5.36 4.23
C GLU A 50 -18.04 4.40 5.39
N ILE A 51 -17.18 4.41 6.42
CA ILE A 51 -17.39 3.62 7.64
C ILE A 51 -18.10 4.49 8.66
N GLU A 52 -19.18 3.99 9.24
CA GLU A 52 -19.97 4.71 10.25
C GLU A 52 -19.08 5.09 11.45
N PRO A 53 -19.18 6.31 12.01
CA PRO A 53 -18.21 6.81 12.99
C PRO A 53 -18.01 5.92 14.23
N THR A 54 -19.09 5.35 14.77
CA THR A 54 -19.00 4.44 15.94
C THR A 54 -18.25 3.16 15.58
N THR A 55 -18.53 2.62 14.39
CA THR A 55 -17.85 1.46 13.81
C THR A 55 -16.37 1.76 13.60
N LEU A 56 -16.02 2.92 13.03
CA LEU A 56 -14.64 3.34 12.80
C LEU A 56 -13.86 3.50 14.11
N ALA A 57 -14.45 4.16 15.11
CA ALA A 57 -13.84 4.30 16.44
C ALA A 57 -13.59 2.95 17.09
N ALA A 58 -14.54 2.01 16.96
CA ALA A 58 -14.36 0.65 17.45
C ALA A 58 -13.26 -0.12 16.71
N ILE A 59 -13.08 0.09 15.39
CA ILE A 59 -11.96 -0.49 14.65
C ILE A 59 -10.63 -0.04 15.26
N ALA A 60 -10.47 1.26 15.51
CA ALA A 60 -9.26 1.82 16.11
C ALA A 60 -8.99 1.26 17.51
N ASN A 61 -10.02 1.24 18.38
CA ASN A 61 -9.91 0.71 19.73
C ASN A 61 -9.61 -0.80 19.78
N CYS A 62 -10.10 -1.55 18.79
CA CYS A 62 -9.89 -3.00 18.70
C CYS A 62 -8.67 -3.39 17.85
N ALA A 63 -7.92 -2.46 17.27
CA ALA A 63 -6.75 -2.74 16.45
C ALA A 63 -5.74 -3.73 17.09
N PRO A 64 -5.47 -3.70 18.42
CA PRO A 64 -4.59 -4.68 19.07
C PRO A 64 -5.01 -6.14 18.90
N LEU A 65 -6.28 -6.41 18.63
CA LEU A 65 -6.76 -7.77 18.40
C LEU A 65 -6.18 -8.40 17.12
N LEU A 66 -5.70 -7.59 16.15
CA LEU A 66 -5.02 -8.12 14.96
C LEU A 66 -3.76 -8.92 15.29
N GLY A 67 -3.09 -8.64 16.41
CA GLY A 67 -1.92 -9.42 16.86
C GLY A 67 -2.23 -10.90 17.14
N LYS A 68 -3.51 -11.27 17.24
CA LYS A 68 -3.98 -12.66 17.42
C LYS A 68 -4.34 -13.35 16.10
N ILE A 69 -4.34 -12.63 14.98
CA ILE A 69 -4.69 -13.17 13.67
C ILE A 69 -3.44 -13.68 12.97
N SER A 70 -3.54 -14.87 12.36
CA SER A 70 -2.46 -15.46 11.56
C SER A 70 -2.02 -14.53 10.42
N PRO A 71 -0.71 -14.43 10.13
CA PRO A 71 -0.20 -13.57 9.07
C PRO A 71 -0.84 -13.80 7.69
N GLU A 72 -1.19 -15.04 7.34
CA GLU A 72 -1.83 -15.39 6.05
C GLU A 72 -3.21 -14.75 5.90
N ARG A 73 -4.00 -14.73 6.98
CA ARG A 73 -5.33 -14.08 6.98
C ARG A 73 -5.20 -12.56 6.91
N ILE A 74 -4.18 -11.99 7.57
CA ILE A 74 -3.86 -10.56 7.44
C ILE A 74 -3.44 -10.24 6.00
N ARG A 75 -2.52 -11.02 5.44
CA ARG A 75 -2.03 -10.92 4.06
C ARG A 75 -3.18 -10.95 3.06
N ASP A 76 -4.11 -11.87 3.19
CA ASP A 76 -5.21 -12.03 2.22
C ASP A 76 -6.14 -10.82 2.19
N GLU A 77 -6.42 -10.20 3.34
CA GLU A 77 -7.21 -8.97 3.37
C GLU A 77 -6.38 -7.76 2.94
N PHE A 78 -5.12 -7.69 3.36
CA PHE A 78 -4.20 -6.61 3.00
C PHE A 78 -3.95 -6.55 1.49
N ALA A 79 -3.68 -7.69 0.85
CA ALA A 79 -3.49 -7.79 -0.59
C ALA A 79 -4.69 -7.22 -1.35
N LYS A 80 -5.92 -7.57 -0.93
CA LYS A 80 -7.14 -7.05 -1.55
C LYS A 80 -7.33 -5.54 -1.33
N ILE A 81 -6.87 -5.00 -0.20
CA ILE A 81 -6.91 -3.55 0.07
C ILE A 81 -5.95 -2.82 -0.88
N ILE A 82 -4.69 -3.26 -0.96
CA ILE A 82 -3.67 -2.56 -1.74
C ILE A 82 -3.82 -2.73 -3.25
N THR A 83 -4.55 -3.74 -3.73
CA THR A 83 -4.86 -3.88 -5.17
C THR A 83 -6.18 -3.22 -5.56
N ALA A 84 -6.99 -2.76 -4.61
CA ALA A 84 -8.28 -2.14 -4.91
C ALA A 84 -8.10 -0.79 -5.64
N PRO A 85 -9.08 -0.32 -6.44
CA PRO A 85 -8.99 0.97 -7.13
C PRO A 85 -8.75 2.16 -6.18
N ARG A 86 -9.34 2.15 -4.98
CA ARG A 86 -9.18 3.22 -3.96
C ARG A 86 -8.10 2.89 -2.92
N ARG A 87 -7.05 2.16 -3.31
CA ARG A 87 -5.99 1.66 -2.41
C ARG A 87 -5.35 2.72 -1.53
N ARG A 88 -5.23 3.97 -1.99
CA ARG A 88 -4.77 5.11 -1.17
C ARG A 88 -5.65 5.27 0.08
N THR A 89 -6.96 5.40 -0.11
CA THR A 89 -7.93 5.47 0.99
C THR A 89 -7.83 4.26 1.91
N GLY A 90 -7.61 3.07 1.35
CA GLY A 90 -7.39 1.86 2.14
C GLY A 90 -6.16 1.94 3.03
N VAL A 91 -5.02 2.41 2.51
CA VAL A 91 -3.79 2.60 3.29
C VAL A 91 -3.97 3.70 4.34
N GLU A 92 -4.61 4.81 3.99
CA GLU A 92 -4.93 5.90 4.92
C GLU A 92 -5.79 5.40 6.09
N LEU A 93 -6.85 4.62 5.81
CA LEU A 93 -7.68 4.01 6.85
C LEU A 93 -6.89 3.04 7.74
N LEU A 94 -6.00 2.22 7.16
CA LEU A 94 -5.15 1.33 7.95
C LEU A 94 -4.22 2.09 8.90
N VAL A 95 -3.71 3.26 8.47
CA VAL A 95 -2.85 4.13 9.28
C VAL A 95 -3.67 4.84 10.36
N GLU A 96 -4.78 5.48 10.00
CA GLU A 96 -5.67 6.23 10.89
C GLU A 96 -6.20 5.36 12.02
N THR A 97 -6.65 4.15 11.70
CA THR A 97 -7.16 3.18 12.68
C THR A 97 -6.05 2.45 13.46
N GLY A 98 -4.78 2.68 13.12
CA GLY A 98 -3.63 2.01 13.73
C GLY A 98 -3.47 0.54 13.36
N LEU A 99 -4.31 -0.01 12.48
CA LEU A 99 -4.21 -1.39 11.99
C LEU A 99 -2.88 -1.65 11.28
N MET A 100 -2.33 -0.64 10.58
CA MET A 100 -1.05 -0.74 9.85
C MET A 100 0.11 -1.17 10.75
N ARG A 101 0.08 -0.83 12.06
CA ARG A 101 1.09 -1.24 13.05
C ARG A 101 1.21 -2.76 13.19
N TYR A 102 0.16 -3.50 12.85
CA TYR A 102 0.12 -4.96 12.94
C TYR A 102 0.39 -5.64 11.59
N ILE A 103 0.40 -4.87 10.50
CA ILE A 103 0.63 -5.36 9.13
C ILE A 103 2.08 -5.07 8.73
N VAL A 104 2.41 -3.79 8.59
CA VAL A 104 3.74 -3.27 8.20
C VAL A 104 4.12 -2.15 9.18
N PRO A 105 4.51 -2.47 10.43
CA PRO A 105 4.93 -1.49 11.42
C PRO A 105 6.03 -0.55 10.94
N GLU A 106 6.90 -1.02 10.05
CA GLU A 106 7.96 -0.22 9.42
C GLU A 106 7.39 0.96 8.62
N PHE A 107 6.21 0.79 8.00
CA PHE A 107 5.55 1.83 7.22
C PHE A 107 5.11 3.00 8.10
N MET A 108 4.86 2.79 9.39
CA MET A 108 4.51 3.89 10.30
C MET A 108 5.64 4.89 10.50
N LYS A 109 6.89 4.51 10.18
CA LYS A 109 8.06 5.40 10.29
C LYS A 109 8.21 6.34 9.09
N THR A 110 7.45 6.13 8.02
CA THR A 110 7.47 7.04 6.85
C THR A 110 6.70 8.33 7.11
N ILE A 111 5.78 8.32 8.09
CA ILE A 111 5.03 9.48 8.55
C ILE A 111 5.99 10.44 9.27
N GLY A 112 6.07 11.67 8.78
CA GLY A 112 7.00 12.70 9.27
C GLY A 112 8.46 12.47 8.87
N CYS A 113 8.75 11.49 8.00
CA CYS A 113 10.07 11.35 7.40
C CYS A 113 10.23 12.39 6.28
N ASP A 114 10.67 13.59 6.65
CA ASP A 114 10.82 14.71 5.72
C ASP A 114 11.76 14.37 4.57
N GLN A 115 11.44 14.89 3.40
CA GLN A 115 12.22 14.73 2.19
C GLN A 115 12.65 16.09 1.65
N PRO A 116 13.76 16.16 0.89
CA PRO A 116 14.18 17.39 0.24
C PRO A 116 13.06 18.03 -0.63
N PRO A 117 12.54 19.23 -0.28
CA PRO A 117 11.34 19.79 -0.91
C PRO A 117 11.47 20.12 -2.40
N GLU A 118 12.70 20.34 -2.89
CA GLU A 118 12.98 20.55 -4.32
C GLU A 118 12.59 19.34 -5.19
N TRP A 119 12.67 18.13 -4.63
CA TRP A 119 12.35 16.88 -5.33
C TRP A 119 11.03 16.27 -4.85
N HIS A 120 10.58 16.64 -3.65
CA HIS A 120 9.38 16.12 -3.00
C HIS A 120 8.50 17.26 -2.46
N PRO A 121 7.95 18.13 -3.33
CA PRO A 121 7.07 19.22 -2.91
C PRO A 121 5.76 18.72 -2.27
N GLU A 122 5.39 17.47 -2.51
CA GLU A 122 4.22 16.80 -1.93
C GLU A 122 4.33 16.52 -0.43
N GLY A 123 5.56 16.45 0.12
CA GLY A 123 5.81 16.26 1.55
C GLY A 123 6.62 15.02 1.91
N ASP A 124 6.27 14.41 3.03
CA ASP A 124 7.01 13.29 3.62
C ASP A 124 6.91 11.98 2.80
N VAL A 125 7.69 10.97 3.20
CA VAL A 125 7.71 9.66 2.52
C VAL A 125 6.33 8.98 2.51
N TYR A 126 5.53 9.18 3.56
CA TYR A 126 4.17 8.62 3.64
C TYR A 126 3.26 9.21 2.57
N ILE A 127 3.19 10.55 2.48
CA ILE A 127 2.37 11.26 1.50
C ILE A 127 2.82 10.90 0.08
N HIS A 128 4.12 10.90 -0.16
CA HIS A 128 4.70 10.47 -1.44
C HIS A 128 4.23 9.07 -1.83
N THR A 129 4.35 8.10 -0.92
CA THR A 129 3.94 6.71 -1.20
C THR A 129 2.44 6.58 -1.44
N CYS A 130 1.60 7.28 -0.68
CA CYS A 130 0.15 7.27 -0.85
C CYS A 130 -0.27 7.86 -2.21
N ILE A 131 0.36 8.94 -2.64
CA ILE A 131 0.16 9.51 -3.99
C ILE A 131 0.55 8.45 -5.03
N MET A 132 1.75 7.87 -4.94
CA MET A 132 2.21 6.83 -5.88
C MET A 132 1.29 5.62 -5.97
N LEU A 133 0.60 5.26 -4.89
CA LEU A 133 -0.40 4.18 -4.88
C LEU A 133 -1.71 4.57 -5.57
N GLU A 134 -2.25 5.76 -5.32
CA GLU A 134 -3.45 6.29 -6.00
C GLU A 134 -3.25 6.35 -7.52
N MET A 135 -2.03 6.69 -7.86
CA MET A 135 -1.52 6.87 -9.19
C MET A 135 -1.49 5.59 -10.06
N LEU A 136 -1.51 4.39 -9.46
CA LEU A 136 -1.52 3.13 -10.21
C LEU A 136 -2.86 2.88 -10.92
N GLN A 137 -2.82 2.23 -12.10
CA GLN A 137 -4.04 1.84 -12.83
C GLN A 137 -4.89 0.84 -12.03
N ALA A 138 -6.18 0.70 -12.39
CA ALA A 138 -7.10 -0.16 -11.65
C ALA A 138 -6.75 -1.66 -11.74
N ASP A 139 -6.20 -2.11 -12.87
CA ASP A 139 -5.79 -3.51 -13.15
C ASP A 139 -4.33 -3.81 -12.76
N VAL A 140 -3.74 -2.98 -11.88
CA VAL A 140 -2.37 -3.13 -11.42
C VAL A 140 -2.12 -4.46 -10.69
N SER A 141 -0.95 -5.06 -10.90
CA SER A 141 -0.57 -6.30 -10.22
C SER A 141 -0.27 -6.08 -8.74
N LEU A 142 -0.45 -7.13 -7.95
CA LEU A 142 -0.14 -7.14 -6.52
C LEU A 142 1.35 -6.79 -6.26
N GLU A 143 2.25 -7.35 -7.07
CA GLU A 143 3.69 -7.16 -6.96
C GLU A 143 4.05 -5.68 -7.14
N LEU A 144 3.44 -4.99 -8.11
CA LEU A 144 3.71 -3.58 -8.32
C LEU A 144 3.15 -2.73 -7.17
N CYS A 145 1.95 -3.03 -6.65
CA CYS A 145 1.43 -2.33 -5.47
C CYS A 145 2.33 -2.50 -4.25
N LEU A 146 2.82 -3.72 -4.00
CA LEU A 146 3.74 -4.01 -2.89
C LEU A 146 5.09 -3.31 -3.10
N ALA A 147 5.62 -3.30 -4.33
CA ALA A 147 6.86 -2.61 -4.64
C ALA A 147 6.73 -1.11 -4.40
N VAL A 148 5.63 -0.47 -4.86
CA VAL A 148 5.38 0.96 -4.62
C VAL A 148 5.21 1.26 -3.14
N LEU A 149 4.45 0.45 -2.40
CA LEU A 149 4.30 0.63 -0.96
C LEU A 149 5.65 0.57 -0.21
N LEU A 150 6.57 -0.28 -0.67
CA LEU A 150 7.81 -0.60 0.05
C LEU A 150 9.06 0.07 -0.54
N HIS A 151 8.99 0.79 -1.66
CA HIS A 151 10.18 1.25 -2.38
C HIS A 151 11.08 2.15 -1.51
N ASP A 152 10.46 3.02 -0.72
CA ASP A 152 11.12 3.98 0.17
C ASP A 152 11.04 3.59 1.65
N ILE A 153 10.70 2.34 1.97
CA ILE A 153 10.50 1.87 3.35
C ILE A 153 11.73 2.07 4.25
N ALA A 154 12.92 2.14 3.65
CA ALA A 154 14.20 2.34 4.32
C ALA A 154 14.67 3.80 4.34
N LYS A 155 13.93 4.77 3.78
CA LYS A 155 14.29 6.19 3.93
C LYS A 155 14.41 6.60 5.41
N PRO A 156 13.45 6.28 6.30
CA PRO A 156 13.57 6.64 7.71
C PRO A 156 14.85 6.13 8.42
N PRO A 157 15.24 4.84 8.34
CA PRO A 157 16.48 4.37 8.94
C PRO A 157 17.76 4.84 8.21
N CYS A 158 17.67 5.29 6.95
CA CYS A 158 18.81 5.81 6.18
C CYS A 158 18.91 7.35 6.19
N GLN A 159 18.03 8.05 6.91
CA GLN A 159 17.98 9.51 6.90
C GLN A 159 19.23 10.10 7.57
N THR A 160 19.94 10.94 6.82
CA THR A 160 21.04 11.75 7.33
C THR A 160 20.91 13.19 6.84
N PHE A 161 21.57 14.14 7.51
CA PHE A 161 21.67 15.52 7.04
C PHE A 161 23.09 15.79 6.51
N ASP A 162 23.18 16.39 5.34
CA ASP A 162 24.43 16.81 4.70
C ASP A 162 24.61 18.30 4.98
N ASP A 163 25.47 18.63 5.95
CA ASP A 163 25.72 20.00 6.41
C ASP A 163 26.30 20.90 5.30
N GLU A 164 27.16 20.34 4.43
CA GLU A 164 27.81 21.09 3.35
C GLU A 164 26.80 21.44 2.25
N ALA A 165 25.93 20.50 1.89
CA ALA A 165 24.89 20.71 0.88
C ALA A 165 23.59 21.30 1.47
N GLY A 166 23.48 21.43 2.79
CA GLY A 166 22.31 21.93 3.51
C GLY A 166 21.04 21.12 3.24
N ARG A 167 21.12 19.80 3.03
CA ARG A 167 19.96 18.98 2.63
C ARG A 167 19.95 17.56 3.19
N ILE A 168 18.75 16.98 3.28
CA ILE A 168 18.53 15.59 3.70
C ILE A 168 19.08 14.60 2.64
N ARG A 169 19.56 13.45 3.11
CA ARG A 169 20.09 12.32 2.33
C ARG A 169 19.51 11.01 2.81
N PHE A 170 19.43 10.04 1.90
CA PHE A 170 18.97 8.67 2.15
C PHE A 170 19.91 7.67 1.47
N ASN A 171 21.21 7.76 1.73
CA ASN A 171 22.18 6.93 1.01
C ASN A 171 21.97 5.43 1.29
N GLY A 172 21.86 4.63 0.24
CA GLY A 172 21.69 3.16 0.35
C GLY A 172 20.29 2.68 0.75
N HIS A 173 19.28 3.55 0.80
CA HIS A 173 17.92 3.15 1.16
C HIS A 173 17.29 2.18 0.16
N ASP A 174 17.74 2.14 -1.10
CA ASP A 174 17.28 1.18 -2.10
C ASP A 174 17.72 -0.25 -1.76
N ALA A 175 19.01 -0.43 -1.43
CA ALA A 175 19.55 -1.72 -1.01
C ALA A 175 18.96 -2.18 0.33
N MET A 176 18.96 -1.31 1.35
CA MET A 176 18.36 -1.62 2.65
C MET A 176 16.85 -1.84 2.54
N GLY A 177 16.16 -1.07 1.69
CA GLY A 177 14.73 -1.20 1.43
C GLY A 177 14.39 -2.56 0.84
N ALA A 178 15.24 -3.11 -0.03
CA ALA A 178 15.06 -4.44 -0.58
C ALA A 178 15.18 -5.55 0.48
N GLU A 179 16.14 -5.41 1.39
CA GLU A 179 16.30 -6.32 2.54
C GLU A 179 15.08 -6.25 3.47
N MET A 180 14.61 -5.03 3.77
CA MET A 180 13.41 -4.80 4.58
C MET A 180 12.16 -5.37 3.90
N ALA A 181 11.98 -5.15 2.60
CA ALA A 181 10.86 -5.67 1.83
C ALA A 181 10.84 -7.21 1.87
N ASN A 182 12.00 -7.86 1.70
CA ASN A 182 12.12 -9.30 1.82
C ASN A 182 11.65 -9.80 3.21
N ALA A 183 12.13 -9.16 4.29
CA ALA A 183 11.75 -9.51 5.66
C ALA A 183 10.25 -9.30 5.93
N ILE A 184 9.69 -8.16 5.50
CA ILE A 184 8.28 -7.81 5.66
C ILE A 184 7.38 -8.83 4.95
N LEU A 185 7.68 -9.15 3.69
CA LEU A 185 6.84 -10.04 2.90
C LEU A 185 6.90 -11.49 3.39
N HIS A 186 8.07 -11.96 3.84
CA HIS A 186 8.19 -13.25 4.51
C HIS A 186 7.42 -13.29 5.84
N ARG A 187 7.46 -12.22 6.65
CA ARG A 187 6.69 -12.10 7.89
C ARG A 187 5.18 -12.17 7.63
N LEU A 188 4.72 -11.56 6.53
CA LEU A 188 3.34 -11.63 6.07
C LEU A 188 3.01 -12.90 5.28
N ARG A 189 3.95 -13.84 5.14
CA ARG A 189 3.74 -15.14 4.47
C ARG A 189 3.28 -14.98 3.02
N PHE A 190 3.76 -13.97 2.30
CA PHE A 190 3.53 -13.91 0.85
C PHE A 190 4.21 -15.09 0.13
N PRO A 191 3.64 -15.58 -0.97
CA PRO A 191 4.26 -16.59 -1.82
C PRO A 191 5.67 -16.17 -2.30
N ASN A 192 6.58 -17.13 -2.43
CA ASN A 192 7.99 -16.84 -2.77
C ASN A 192 8.17 -16.21 -4.15
N ASP A 193 7.28 -16.51 -5.10
CA ASP A 193 7.26 -15.89 -6.43
C ASP A 193 6.90 -14.40 -6.36
N VAL A 194 5.93 -14.03 -5.52
CA VAL A 194 5.60 -12.62 -5.23
C VAL A 194 6.81 -11.91 -4.63
N ILE A 195 7.47 -12.51 -3.63
CA ILE A 195 8.66 -11.93 -2.98
C ILE A 195 9.80 -11.75 -4.00
N ALA A 196 10.05 -12.77 -4.82
CA ALA A 196 11.07 -12.75 -5.86
C ALA A 196 10.79 -11.71 -6.97
N ALA A 197 9.53 -11.30 -7.16
CA ALA A 197 9.18 -10.20 -8.05
C ALA A 197 9.35 -8.83 -7.38
N VAL A 198 8.91 -8.66 -6.13
CA VAL A 198 8.89 -7.36 -5.43
C VAL A 198 10.29 -6.89 -5.02
N VAL A 199 11.10 -7.76 -4.42
CA VAL A 199 12.42 -7.37 -3.87
C VAL A 199 13.34 -6.74 -4.93
N PRO A 200 13.45 -7.30 -6.16
CA PRO A 200 14.19 -6.66 -7.25
C PRO A 200 13.66 -5.31 -7.71
N MET A 201 12.35 -5.06 -7.61
CA MET A 201 11.73 -3.78 -7.96
C MET A 201 12.11 -2.73 -6.93
N VAL A 202 12.01 -3.05 -5.63
CA VAL A 202 12.45 -2.18 -4.53
C VAL A 202 13.95 -1.88 -4.64
N ALA A 203 14.80 -2.89 -4.86
CA ALA A 203 16.26 -2.70 -4.99
C ALA A 203 16.69 -1.80 -6.15
N ARG A 204 15.81 -1.54 -7.12
CA ARG A 204 16.14 -0.82 -8.36
C ARG A 204 15.21 0.35 -8.62
N HIS A 205 14.37 0.74 -7.68
CA HIS A 205 13.39 1.80 -7.88
C HIS A 205 14.06 3.12 -8.30
N MET A 206 15.25 3.42 -7.76
CA MET A 206 16.07 4.59 -8.14
C MET A 206 16.51 4.58 -9.62
N GLN A 207 16.58 3.41 -10.26
CA GLN A 207 16.94 3.30 -11.68
C GLN A 207 15.83 3.86 -12.58
N PHE A 208 14.59 3.90 -12.10
CA PHE A 208 13.44 4.43 -12.85
C PHE A 208 13.40 5.96 -12.86
N MET A 209 13.90 6.61 -11.81
CA MET A 209 13.88 8.08 -11.69
C MET A 209 14.56 8.81 -12.85
N ASN A 210 15.51 8.14 -13.52
CA ASN A 210 16.27 8.72 -14.63
C ASN A 210 15.93 8.10 -15.99
N VAL A 211 14.88 7.29 -16.10
CA VAL A 211 14.59 6.58 -17.38
C VAL A 211 14.30 7.56 -18.51
N GLN A 212 13.65 8.70 -18.26
CA GLN A 212 13.50 9.78 -19.27
C GLN A 212 14.84 10.38 -19.73
N GLN A 213 15.85 10.33 -18.88
CA GLN A 213 17.19 10.88 -19.15
C GLN A 213 18.16 9.80 -19.67
N MET A 214 17.69 8.56 -19.86
CA MET A 214 18.56 7.47 -20.34
C MET A 214 18.84 7.57 -21.83
N ARG A 215 20.11 7.37 -22.20
CA ARG A 215 20.49 7.10 -23.59
C ARG A 215 19.75 5.88 -24.12
N THR A 216 19.31 5.93 -25.37
CA THR A 216 18.49 4.89 -26.02
C THR A 216 19.07 3.47 -25.90
N ALA A 217 20.39 3.30 -25.94
CA ALA A 217 21.03 1.99 -25.76
C ALA A 217 20.89 1.44 -24.33
N LYS A 218 20.97 2.30 -23.31
CA LYS A 218 20.74 1.95 -21.90
C LYS A 218 19.27 1.64 -21.66
N LEU A 219 18.38 2.43 -22.27
CA LEU A 219 16.93 2.23 -22.25
C LEU A 219 16.52 0.88 -22.86
N LYS A 220 17.05 0.52 -24.04
CA LYS A 220 16.81 -0.80 -24.67
C LYS A 220 17.31 -1.96 -23.80
N ARG A 221 18.49 -1.82 -23.17
CA ARG A 221 19.03 -2.80 -22.22
C ARG A 221 18.22 -2.91 -20.94
N PHE A 222 17.57 -1.82 -20.54
CA PHE A 222 16.69 -1.75 -19.38
C PHE A 222 15.40 -2.54 -19.63
N TYR A 223 14.73 -2.29 -20.75
CA TYR A 223 13.53 -3.04 -21.17
C TYR A 223 13.79 -4.52 -21.48
N GLY A 224 15.00 -4.88 -21.91
CA GLY A 224 15.36 -6.28 -22.23
C GLY A 224 15.64 -7.19 -21.03
N ARG A 225 15.43 -6.74 -19.78
CA ARG A 225 15.61 -7.58 -18.59
C ARG A 225 14.35 -8.42 -18.33
N ALA A 226 14.53 -9.67 -17.90
CA ALA A 226 13.48 -10.70 -17.76
C ALA A 226 12.27 -10.28 -16.91
N TYR A 227 12.45 -9.35 -15.96
CA TYR A 227 11.38 -8.81 -15.11
C TYR A 227 10.42 -7.85 -15.82
N PHE A 228 10.69 -7.47 -17.08
CA PHE A 228 9.87 -6.55 -17.88
C PHE A 228 9.23 -7.21 -19.10
N SER A 229 9.51 -8.51 -19.30
CA SER A 229 9.08 -9.29 -20.45
C SER A 229 8.19 -10.45 -20.00
N SER A 230 6.92 -10.18 -19.71
CA SER A 230 5.91 -11.24 -19.62
C SER A 230 4.53 -10.72 -20.04
N GLY A 231 4.01 -11.32 -21.12
CA GLY A 231 2.65 -11.11 -21.62
C GLY A 231 2.53 -10.02 -22.68
N ASN A 232 1.95 -10.36 -23.83
CA ASN A 232 1.61 -9.45 -24.92
C ASN A 232 0.97 -8.15 -24.36
N GLY A 233 1.72 -7.05 -24.42
CA GLY A 233 1.26 -5.72 -23.99
C GLY A 233 1.80 -5.19 -22.66
N ALA A 234 2.79 -5.82 -21.99
CA ALA A 234 3.38 -5.29 -20.76
C ALA A 234 4.54 -4.30 -20.98
N ALA A 235 5.27 -4.40 -22.10
CA ALA A 235 6.39 -3.50 -22.41
C ALA A 235 5.96 -2.03 -22.59
N SER A 236 4.72 -1.78 -23.02
CA SER A 236 4.12 -0.45 -23.12
C SER A 236 3.60 0.12 -21.79
N ARG A 237 3.48 -0.70 -20.73
CA ARG A 237 2.94 -0.27 -19.42
C ARG A 237 4.02 0.21 -18.45
N GLY A 238 5.26 -0.26 -18.60
CA GLY A 238 6.42 0.27 -17.86
C GLY A 238 6.91 1.64 -18.35
N LEU A 239 6.60 2.02 -19.60
CA LEU A 239 6.85 3.35 -20.16
C LEU A 239 5.97 4.42 -19.51
N TRP A 240 4.71 4.08 -19.22
CA TRP A 240 3.72 4.97 -18.60
C TRP A 240 4.11 5.38 -17.17
N PHE A 241 4.63 4.45 -16.37
CA PHE A 241 5.08 4.72 -15.00
C PHE A 241 6.18 5.78 -14.96
N VAL A 242 7.01 5.87 -16.00
CA VAL A 242 8.16 6.79 -16.10
C VAL A 242 7.79 8.12 -16.77
N GLU A 243 6.95 8.12 -17.81
CA GLU A 243 6.48 9.36 -18.48
C GLU A 243 5.69 10.27 -17.56
N TRP A 244 5.12 9.73 -16.49
CA TRP A 244 4.17 10.45 -15.65
C TRP A 244 4.63 10.73 -14.21
N LEU A 245 5.58 9.94 -13.66
CA LEU A 245 6.23 10.27 -12.38
C LEU A 245 7.03 11.60 -12.43
N TYR A 246 7.41 12.04 -13.65
CA TYR A 246 8.32 13.17 -13.88
C TYR A 246 7.92 14.04 -15.09
N GLY A 247 6.67 13.95 -15.54
CA GLY A 247 6.11 14.69 -16.69
C GLY A 247 4.96 15.61 -16.30
#